data_AF-A0A850P679-F1
#
_entry.id   AF-A0A850P679-F1
#
_cell.length_a   1.000
_cell.length_b   1.000
_cell.length_c   1.000
_cell.angle_alpha   90.00
_cell.angle_beta   90.00
_cell.angle_gamma   90.00
#
_symmetry.space_group_name_H-M   'P 1'
#
loop_
_entity.id
_entity.type
_entity.pdbx_description
1 polymer ?
#
loop_
_entity_poly.entity_id
_entity_poly.type
_entity_poly.pdbx_seq_one_letter_code
_entity_poly.pdbx_strand_id
1 'polypeptide(L)'
;MAQEILIGVERRRRWPDERKLEILAEVGVDGAGVSDVARRHGLTRQHLYQWRTSFRQRLSSPDQSVAFVPVASVNAPTVASGDDTDELAIVLRNGRCIRVTGYPAEELLARVIRIAETA
;
A
#
# COMPACT_ATOMS: atom_id res chain seq x y z
N MET A 1 3.58 -47.40 6.00
CA MET A 1 3.23 -46.71 4.73
C MET A 1 2.03 -45.82 5.02
N ALA A 2 2.25 -44.53 5.26
CA ALA A 2 1.17 -43.59 5.52
C ALA A 2 0.96 -42.77 4.25
N GLN A 3 -0.16 -43.04 3.59
CA GLN A 3 -0.57 -42.44 2.34
C GLN A 3 -1.05 -41.00 2.56
N GLU A 4 -0.54 -40.10 1.71
CA GLU A 4 -1.00 -38.72 1.50
C GLU A 4 -2.51 -38.64 1.22
N ILE A 5 -3.13 -37.61 1.79
CA ILE A 5 -4.44 -37.13 1.35
C ILE A 5 -4.22 -35.78 0.64
N LEU A 6 -4.06 -35.83 -0.69
CA LEU A 6 -4.17 -34.67 -1.58
C LEU A 6 -5.66 -34.38 -1.81
N ILE A 7 -6.28 -33.59 -0.91
CA ILE A 7 -7.66 -33.13 -1.09
C ILE A 7 -7.70 -32.12 -2.24
N GLY A 8 -8.54 -32.40 -3.23
CA GLY A 8 -8.54 -31.76 -4.54
C GLY A 8 -9.06 -30.31 -4.60
N VAL A 9 -8.48 -29.58 -5.54
CA VAL A 9 -9.09 -28.52 -6.38
C VAL A 9 -9.80 -27.37 -5.66
N GLU A 10 -9.01 -26.50 -5.01
CA GLU A 10 -9.30 -25.06 -4.96
C GLU A 10 -8.23 -24.31 -5.76
N ARG A 11 -8.46 -24.20 -7.08
CA ARG A 11 -7.46 -23.79 -8.10
C ARG A 11 -6.89 -22.37 -7.97
N ARG A 12 -7.40 -21.54 -7.05
CA ARG A 12 -6.83 -20.24 -6.70
C ARG A 12 -7.03 -20.01 -5.21
N ARG A 13 -5.98 -20.24 -4.42
CA ARG A 13 -5.94 -19.85 -3.02
C ARG A 13 -6.38 -18.38 -2.92
N ARG A 14 -7.59 -18.14 -2.40
CA ARG A 14 -8.11 -16.79 -2.20
C ARG A 14 -7.48 -16.24 -0.94
N TRP A 15 -6.60 -15.27 -1.10
CA TRP A 15 -5.95 -14.61 0.03
C TRP A 15 -6.84 -13.46 0.52
N PRO A 16 -7.36 -13.50 1.76
CA PRO A 16 -8.01 -12.34 2.35
C PRO A 16 -6.98 -11.21 2.52
N ASP A 17 -7.46 -9.97 2.52
CA ASP A 17 -6.57 -8.81 2.50
C ASP A 17 -5.75 -8.69 3.79
N GLU A 18 -6.35 -9.05 4.92
CA GLU A 18 -5.68 -9.14 6.22
C GLU A 18 -4.48 -10.08 6.13
N ARG A 19 -4.66 -11.27 5.52
CA ARG A 19 -3.58 -12.25 5.38
C ARG A 19 -2.50 -11.79 4.41
N LYS A 20 -2.85 -11.07 3.34
CA LYS A 20 -1.84 -10.47 2.45
C LYS A 20 -1.01 -9.42 3.19
N LEU A 21 -1.65 -8.61 4.03
CA LEU A 21 -0.99 -7.59 4.83
C LEU A 21 -0.08 -8.17 5.89
N GLU A 22 -0.52 -9.20 6.62
CA GLU A 22 0.32 -9.95 7.58
C GLU A 22 1.61 -10.45 6.92
N ILE A 23 1.49 -11.08 5.75
CA ILE A 23 2.67 -11.59 5.01
C ILE A 23 3.56 -10.43 4.53
N LEU A 24 2.97 -9.32 4.07
CA LEU A 24 3.74 -8.15 3.66
C LEU A 24 4.45 -7.47 4.83
N ALA A 25 3.86 -7.51 6.03
CA ALA A 25 4.44 -6.93 7.25
C ALA A 25 5.72 -7.64 7.70
N GLU A 26 5.85 -8.94 7.40
CA GLU A 26 7.07 -9.72 7.66
C GLU A 26 8.26 -9.27 6.80
N VAL A 27 8.02 -8.58 5.68
CA VAL A 27 9.09 -8.10 4.81
C VAL A 27 9.86 -6.98 5.51
N GLY A 28 11.17 -7.18 5.70
CA GLY A 28 12.06 -6.25 6.40
C GLY A 28 12.14 -6.48 7.91
N VAL A 29 11.33 -7.39 8.47
CA VAL A 29 11.49 -7.84 9.86
C VAL A 29 12.72 -8.74 9.94
N ASP A 30 13.60 -8.48 10.90
CA ASP A 30 14.86 -9.21 11.12
C ASP A 30 15.75 -9.31 9.86
N GLY A 31 15.68 -8.31 8.98
CA GLY A 31 16.40 -8.30 7.71
C GLY A 31 15.86 -9.28 6.65
N ALA A 32 14.69 -9.89 6.86
CA ALA A 32 14.08 -10.80 5.90
C ALA A 32 13.68 -10.07 4.61
N GLY A 33 14.29 -10.47 3.49
CA GLY A 33 13.96 -9.93 2.18
C GLY A 33 12.64 -10.48 1.64
N VAL A 34 12.12 -9.82 0.59
CA VAL A 34 10.91 -10.25 -0.14
C VAL A 34 11.01 -11.71 -0.60
N SER A 35 12.20 -12.15 -1.01
CA SER A 35 12.47 -13.52 -1.44
C SER A 35 12.28 -14.56 -0.34
N ASP A 36 12.72 -14.24 0.88
CA ASP A 36 12.65 -15.17 2.01
C ASP A 36 11.23 -15.30 2.52
N VAL A 37 10.51 -14.19 2.65
CA VAL A 37 9.09 -14.16 3.02
C VAL A 37 8.26 -14.93 1.99
N ALA A 38 8.48 -14.69 0.69
CA ALA A 38 7.78 -15.42 -0.36
C ALA A 38 7.97 -16.94 -0.23
N ARG A 39 9.21 -17.39 -0.01
CA ARG A 39 9.55 -18.81 0.18
C ARG A 39 8.87 -19.42 1.42
N ARG A 40 8.84 -18.71 2.55
CA ARG A 40 8.18 -19.18 3.79
C ARG A 40 6.68 -19.43 3.59
N HIS A 41 6.01 -18.60 2.78
CA HIS A 41 4.56 -18.68 2.57
C HIS A 41 4.15 -19.45 1.29
N GLY A 42 5.11 -20.08 0.60
CA GLY A 42 4.85 -20.82 -0.64
C GLY A 42 4.41 -19.92 -1.80
N LEU A 43 4.87 -18.67 -1.80
CA LEU A 43 4.56 -17.64 -2.78
C LEU A 43 5.76 -17.33 -3.67
N THR A 44 5.48 -16.74 -4.81
CA THR A 44 6.50 -16.11 -5.65
C THR A 44 6.68 -14.65 -5.24
N ARG A 45 7.86 -14.06 -5.45
CA ARG A 45 8.09 -12.63 -5.21
C ARG A 45 7.10 -11.75 -5.96
N GLN A 46 6.68 -12.19 -7.16
CA GLN A 46 5.73 -11.49 -8.00
C GLN A 46 4.36 -11.32 -7.31
N HIS A 47 3.88 -12.31 -6.54
CA HIS A 47 2.65 -12.15 -5.74
C HIS A 47 2.78 -11.01 -4.72
N LEU A 48 3.89 -10.93 -4.00
CA LEU A 48 4.12 -9.86 -3.02
C LEU A 48 4.22 -8.49 -3.68
N TYR A 49 4.87 -8.38 -4.83
CA TYR A 49 4.89 -7.13 -5.61
C TYR A 49 3.51 -6.74 -6.12
N GLN A 50 2.75 -7.69 -6.66
CA GLN A 50 1.38 -7.44 -7.12
C GLN A 50 0.48 -6.97 -5.97
N TRP A 51 0.59 -7.59 -4.79
CA TRP A 51 -0.15 -7.15 -3.61
C TRP A 51 0.27 -5.75 -3.18
N ARG A 52 1.57 -5.45 -3.08
CA ARG A 52 2.06 -4.09 -2.79
C ARG A 52 1.49 -3.05 -3.75
N THR A 53 1.51 -3.33 -5.05
CA THR A 53 0.97 -2.42 -6.06
C THR A 53 -0.54 -2.26 -5.95
N SER A 54 -1.28 -3.36 -5.72
CA SER A 54 -2.74 -3.32 -5.54
C SER A 54 -3.16 -2.52 -4.30
N PHE A 55 -2.47 -2.70 -3.16
CA PHE A 55 -2.72 -1.87 -1.98
C PHE A 55 -2.36 -0.41 -2.24
N ARG A 56 -1.22 -0.13 -2.89
CA ARG A 56 -0.85 1.23 -3.28
C ARG A 56 -1.89 1.89 -4.19
N GLN A 57 -2.41 1.19 -5.20
CA GLN A 57 -3.42 1.75 -6.10
C GLN A 57 -4.73 2.07 -5.38
N ARG A 58 -5.17 1.23 -4.44
CA ARG A 58 -6.37 1.51 -3.63
C ARG A 58 -6.20 2.71 -2.72
N LEU A 59 -4.98 2.98 -2.28
CA LEU A 59 -4.64 4.17 -1.54
C LEU A 59 -4.55 5.37 -2.49
N SER A 60 -3.84 5.25 -3.59
CA SER A 60 -3.59 6.30 -4.57
C SER A 60 -4.80 6.72 -5.37
N SER A 61 -5.87 5.92 -5.46
CA SER A 61 -7.14 6.43 -5.94
C SER A 61 -7.61 7.52 -4.97
N PRO A 62 -7.59 8.81 -5.36
CA PRO A 62 -8.57 9.69 -4.79
C PRO A 62 -9.94 9.06 -5.13
N ASP A 63 -10.98 9.43 -4.40
CA ASP A 63 -12.33 9.29 -4.93
C ASP A 63 -12.26 9.64 -6.42
N GLN A 64 -12.49 8.67 -7.30
CA GLN A 64 -12.21 8.82 -8.73
C GLN A 64 -13.36 9.64 -9.32
N SER A 65 -13.63 10.79 -8.71
CA SER A 65 -14.47 11.84 -9.26
C SER A 65 -13.77 12.26 -10.54
N VAL A 66 -14.33 11.84 -11.67
CA VAL A 66 -13.99 12.38 -12.96
C VAL A 66 -14.31 13.88 -12.89
N ALA A 67 -13.27 14.70 -12.64
CA ALA A 67 -13.42 16.14 -12.58
C ALA A 67 -13.19 16.72 -13.98
N PHE A 68 -14.15 17.50 -14.46
CA PHE A 68 -13.99 18.27 -15.69
C PHE A 68 -13.01 19.42 -15.43
N VAL A 69 -11.90 19.46 -16.18
CA VAL A 69 -10.98 20.60 -16.15
C VAL A 69 -11.56 21.70 -17.05
N PRO A 70 -11.84 22.91 -16.52
CA PRO A 70 -12.30 24.01 -17.35
C PRO A 70 -11.17 24.42 -18.31
N VAL A 71 -11.45 24.38 -19.60
CA VAL A 71 -10.57 24.98 -20.62
C VAL A 71 -10.71 26.49 -20.50
N ALA A 72 -9.72 27.15 -19.90
CA ALA A 72 -9.64 28.60 -19.88
C ALA A 72 -9.40 29.11 -21.30
N SER A 73 -10.30 29.94 -21.81
CA SER A 73 -10.04 30.76 -22.98
C SER A 73 -8.87 31.70 -22.67
N VAL A 74 -7.89 31.76 -23.57
CA VAL A 74 -6.74 32.67 -23.49
C VAL A 74 -7.30 34.09 -23.50
N ASN A 75 -7.47 34.70 -22.32
CA ASN A 75 -7.44 36.13 -22.04
C ASN A 75 -7.80 36.42 -20.56
N ALA A 76 -6.89 36.11 -19.64
CA ALA A 76 -6.67 36.81 -18.36
C ALA A 76 -5.47 36.16 -17.65
N PRO A 77 -4.64 36.91 -16.89
CA PRO A 77 -3.42 36.36 -16.32
C PRO A 77 -3.76 35.36 -15.21
N THR A 78 -3.54 34.09 -15.52
CA THR A 78 -3.60 32.96 -14.58
C THR A 78 -2.47 33.10 -13.57
N VAL A 79 -2.82 33.40 -12.31
CA VAL A 79 -1.97 32.98 -11.18
C VAL A 79 -2.02 31.46 -11.14
N ALA A 80 -0.92 30.84 -11.59
CA ALA A 80 -0.73 29.42 -11.46
C ALA A 80 -0.60 29.07 -9.97
N SER A 81 -1.69 28.59 -9.38
CA SER A 81 -1.60 27.81 -8.15
C SER A 81 -0.97 26.47 -8.54
N GLY A 82 0.36 26.41 -8.47
CA GLY A 82 1.10 25.16 -8.52
C GLY A 82 0.72 24.35 -7.28
N ASP A 83 -0.17 23.39 -7.46
CA ASP A 83 -0.39 22.32 -6.49
C ASP A 83 0.77 21.32 -6.63
N ASP A 84 1.98 21.78 -6.32
CA ASP A 84 3.11 20.91 -6.04
C ASP A 84 3.06 20.62 -4.54
N THR A 85 1.98 19.96 -4.13
CA THR A 85 1.91 19.46 -2.76
C THR A 85 2.81 18.24 -2.73
N ASP A 86 3.97 18.37 -2.06
CA ASP A 86 4.82 17.26 -1.62
C ASP A 86 3.96 16.28 -0.81
N GLU A 87 3.25 15.39 -1.50
CA GLU A 87 2.36 14.40 -0.92
C GLU A 87 3.15 13.11 -0.72
N LEU A 88 3.54 12.84 0.53
CA LEU A 88 4.24 11.63 0.93
C LEU A 88 3.25 10.61 1.50
N ALA A 89 3.25 9.41 0.93
CA ALA A 89 2.48 8.28 1.44
C ALA A 89 3.37 7.31 2.23
N ILE A 90 3.10 7.16 3.52
CA ILE A 90 3.79 6.25 4.44
C ILE A 90 2.93 5.01 4.67
N VAL A 91 3.41 3.86 4.23
CA VAL A 91 2.74 2.57 4.48
C VAL A 91 3.25 1.97 5.78
N LEU A 92 2.34 1.72 6.71
CA LEU A 92 2.62 1.15 8.03
C LEU A 92 2.64 -0.39 7.98
N ARG A 93 3.19 -0.99 9.04
CA ARG A 93 3.32 -2.45 9.15
C ARG A 93 1.98 -3.19 9.16
N ASN A 94 0.92 -2.56 9.68
CA ASN A 94 -0.43 -3.11 9.67
C ASN A 94 -1.18 -2.89 8.33
N GLY A 95 -0.50 -2.37 7.30
CA GLY A 95 -1.09 -2.12 5.99
C GLY A 95 -1.92 -0.85 5.88
N ARG A 96 -2.05 -0.06 6.95
CA ARG A 96 -2.66 1.27 6.91
C ARG A 96 -1.67 2.26 6.25
N CYS A 97 -2.20 3.34 5.70
CA CYS A 97 -1.39 4.37 5.05
C CYS A 97 -1.66 5.72 5.69
N ILE A 98 -0.59 6.45 5.98
CA ILE A 98 -0.65 7.86 6.38
C ILE A 98 -0.25 8.67 5.16
N ARG A 99 -1.13 9.60 4.76
CA ARG A 99 -0.81 10.63 3.79
C ARG A 99 -0.35 11.88 4.51
N VAL A 100 0.77 12.40 4.05
CA VAL A 100 1.39 13.61 4.56
C VAL A 100 1.45 14.60 3.42
N THR A 101 0.92 15.80 3.66
CA THR A 101 1.07 16.93 2.76
C THR A 101 1.97 17.97 3.42
N GLY A 102 2.95 18.48 2.67
CA GLY A 102 3.93 19.43 3.19
C GLY A 102 4.88 18.78 4.21
N TYR A 103 5.43 19.60 5.11
CA TYR A 103 6.48 19.21 6.05
C TYR A 103 5.95 19.22 7.50
N PRO A 104 5.29 18.14 7.98
CA PRO A 104 4.80 18.08 9.35
C PRO A 104 5.96 18.03 10.34
N ALA A 105 5.74 18.53 11.56
CA ALA A 105 6.68 18.36 12.65
C ALA A 105 6.92 16.86 12.93
N GLU A 106 8.19 16.50 13.17
CA GLU A 106 8.61 15.11 13.40
C GLU A 106 7.82 14.44 14.53
N GLU A 107 7.57 15.15 15.63
CA GLU A 107 6.81 14.66 16.79
C GLU A 107 5.38 14.27 16.43
N LEU A 108 4.72 15.08 15.59
CA LEU A 108 3.36 14.81 15.13
C LEU A 108 3.35 13.57 14.24
N LEU A 109 4.30 13.49 13.29
CA LEU A 109 4.42 12.35 12.39
C LEU A 109 4.68 11.05 13.17
N ALA A 110 5.61 11.06 14.12
CA ALA A 110 5.93 9.92 14.97
C ALA A 110 4.74 9.51 15.87
N ARG A 111 3.98 10.48 16.39
CA ARG A 111 2.77 10.20 17.19
C ARG A 111 1.67 9.56 16.35
N VAL A 112 1.39 10.11 15.16
CA VAL A 112 0.37 9.57 14.25
C VAL A 112 0.75 8.16 13.79
N ILE A 113 2.02 7.92 13.45
CA ILE A 113 2.53 6.58 13.12
C ILE A 113 2.26 5.61 14.28
N ARG A 114 2.66 5.95 15.51
CA ARG A 114 2.42 5.07 16.68
C ARG A 114 0.94 4.76 16.89
N ILE A 115 0.07 5.78 16.85
CA ILE A 115 -1.38 5.59 17.03
C ILE A 115 -1.93 4.69 15.92
N ALA A 116 -1.57 4.98 14.66
CA ALA A 116 -2.06 4.26 13.51
C ALA A 116 -1.53 2.82 13.43
N GLU A 117 -0.39 2.50 14.04
CA GLU A 117 0.13 1.13 14.16
C GLU A 117 -0.55 0.34 15.30
N THR A 118 -0.98 1.00 16.38
CA THR A 118 -1.61 0.35 17.54
C THR A 118 -3.12 0.14 17.45
N ALA A 119 -3.78 0.82 16.50
CA ALA A 119 -5.23 0.77 16.27
C ALA A 119 -5.60 -0.21 15.15
#